data_AF-A0A3C0BB16-F1
#
_entry.id   AF-A0A3C0BB16-F1
#
_cell.length_a   1.000
_cell.length_b   1.000
_cell.length_c   1.000
_cell.angle_alpha   90.00
_cell.angle_beta   90.00
_cell.angle_gamma   90.00
#
_symmetry.space_group_name_H-M   'P 1'
#
loop_
_entity.id
_entity.type
_entity.pdbx_description
1 polymer ?
#
loop_
_entity_poly.entity_id
_entity_poly.type
_entity_poly.pdbx_seq_one_letter_code
_entity_poly.pdbx_strand_id
1 'polypeptide(L)'
;MNYILFDESRRNNLLPLTFLRPVAEIRFGILTIREKWERYLNCKTSSLTETYLSRKFPVVKEKDNIIINGAICPNPLLVEEINKLEPAQALIKG
;
A
#
# COMPACT_ATOMS: atom_id res chain seq x y z
N MET A 1 9.67 -6.47 9.66
CA MET A 1 9.54 -5.34 8.72
C MET A 1 8.13 -5.38 8.20
N ASN A 2 7.33 -4.38 8.54
CA ASN A 2 5.92 -4.35 8.20
C ASN A 2 5.69 -3.35 7.07
N TYR A 3 4.73 -3.63 6.20
CA TYR A 3 4.44 -2.81 5.04
C TYR A 3 3.04 -2.21 5.18
N ILE A 4 2.98 -0.89 5.10
CA ILE A 4 1.75 -0.12 5.27
C ILE A 4 1.43 0.56 3.94
N LEU A 5 0.31 0.16 3.34
CA LEU A 5 -0.21 0.74 2.11
C LEU A 5 -1.08 1.96 2.45
N PHE A 6 -0.65 3.16 2.08
CA PHE A 6 -1.45 4.37 2.30
C PHE A 6 -2.19 4.80 1.04
N ASP A 7 -3.37 5.38 1.23
CA ASP A 7 -4.10 6.05 0.16
C ASP A 7 -3.80 7.55 0.19
N GLU A 8 -3.48 8.13 -0.97
CA GLU A 8 -3.25 9.57 -1.12
C GLU A 8 -4.45 10.26 -1.79
N SER A 9 -4.28 11.51 -2.23
CA SER A 9 -5.25 12.31 -3.00
C SER A 9 -5.91 11.56 -4.17
N ARG A 10 -5.22 10.57 -4.74
CA ARG A 10 -5.74 9.66 -5.80
C ARG A 10 -7.02 8.92 -5.39
N ARG A 11 -7.30 8.77 -4.10
CA ARG A 11 -8.54 8.19 -3.60
C ARG A 11 -9.78 8.93 -4.10
N ASN A 12 -9.75 10.26 -4.08
CA ASN A 12 -10.90 11.09 -4.47
C ASN A 12 -11.19 10.98 -5.96
N ASN A 13 -10.14 10.82 -6.78
CA ASN A 13 -10.27 10.64 -8.22
C ASN A 13 -10.88 9.28 -8.61
N LEU A 14 -10.88 8.32 -7.69
CA LEU A 14 -11.41 6.97 -7.89
C LEU A 14 -12.79 6.77 -7.24
N LEU A 15 -13.41 7.84 -6.72
CA LEU A 15 -14.81 7.77 -6.31
C LEU A 15 -15.68 7.45 -7.54
N PRO A 16 -16.68 6.56 -7.41
CA PRO A 16 -17.24 6.00 -6.18
C PRO A 16 -16.57 4.70 -5.68
N LEU A 17 -15.57 4.16 -6.37
CA LEU A 17 -15.01 2.83 -6.10
C LEU A 17 -14.30 2.71 -4.74
N THR A 18 -13.79 3.83 -4.24
CA THR A 18 -13.04 3.92 -2.98
C THR A 18 -13.94 4.25 -1.78
N PHE A 19 -15.25 4.49 -1.93
CA PHE A 19 -16.11 4.87 -0.80
C PHE A 19 -16.08 3.87 0.35
N LEU A 20 -16.02 2.57 0.06
CA LEU A 20 -16.15 1.49 1.06
C LEU A 20 -14.86 0.68 1.25
N ARG A 21 -13.77 1.06 0.57
CA ARG A 21 -12.50 0.31 0.56
C ARG A 21 -11.31 1.19 0.15
N PRO A 22 -10.08 0.85 0.58
CA PRO A 22 -8.87 1.54 0.13
C PRO A 22 -8.57 1.33 -1.35
N VAL A 23 -7.71 2.18 -1.92
CA VAL A 23 -7.24 2.04 -3.31
C VAL A 23 -6.52 0.71 -3.49
N ALA A 24 -5.76 0.28 -2.49
CA ALA A 24 -5.04 -1.00 -2.50
C ALA A 24 -5.96 -2.23 -2.70
N GLU A 25 -7.25 -2.13 -2.35
CA GLU A 25 -8.23 -3.21 -2.54
C GLU A 25 -8.92 -3.20 -3.91
N ILE A 26 -8.61 -2.23 -4.77
CA ILE A 26 -9.14 -2.23 -6.13
C ILE A 26 -8.47 -3.35 -6.93
N ARG A 27 -9.31 -4.16 -7.59
CA ARG A 27 -8.84 -5.20 -8.51
C ARG A 27 -8.34 -4.56 -9.80
N PHE A 28 -7.16 -4.96 -10.22
CA PHE A 28 -6.58 -4.59 -11.51
C PHE A 28 -6.17 -5.87 -12.25
N GLY A 29 -7.07 -6.32 -13.13
CA GLY A 29 -7.09 -7.68 -13.64
C GLY A 29 -7.72 -8.63 -12.62
N ILE A 30 -7.09 -9.80 -12.41
CA ILE A 30 -7.58 -10.82 -11.48
C ILE A 30 -7.26 -10.47 -10.02
N LEU A 31 -6.13 -9.80 -9.78
CA LEU A 31 -5.61 -9.50 -8.44
C LEU A 31 -5.84 -8.03 -8.08
N THR A 32 -6.01 -7.79 -6.79
CA THR A 32 -5.93 -6.48 -6.15
C THR A 32 -4.49 -5.98 -6.10
N ILE A 33 -4.32 -4.66 -5.94
CA ILE A 33 -2.99 -4.07 -5.75
C ILE A 33 -2.34 -4.62 -4.48
N ARG A 34 -3.12 -4.81 -3.40
CA ARG A 34 -2.68 -5.48 -2.17
C ARG A 34 -2.15 -6.88 -2.46
N GLU A 35 -2.92 -7.74 -3.10
CA GLU A 35 -2.51 -9.13 -3.37
C GLU A 35 -1.24 -9.18 -4.22
N LYS A 36 -1.05 -8.22 -5.14
CA LYS A 36 0.21 -8.11 -5.88
C LYS A 36 1.36 -7.79 -4.93
N TRP A 37 1.23 -6.78 -4.07
CA TRP A 37 2.27 -6.45 -3.09
C TRP A 37 2.59 -7.62 -2.17
N GLU A 38 1.58 -8.33 -1.67
CA GLU A 38 1.77 -9.49 -0.80
C GLU A 38 2.51 -10.63 -1.52
N ARG A 39 2.29 -10.83 -2.82
CA ARG A 39 3.05 -11.80 -3.63
C ARG A 39 4.50 -11.38 -3.84
N TYR A 40 4.77 -10.10 -4.06
CA TYR A 40 6.13 -9.60 -4.30
C TYR A 40 6.97 -9.55 -3.01
N LEU A 41 6.35 -9.20 -1.89
CA LEU A 41 7.02 -9.06 -0.59
C LEU A 41 6.96 -10.33 0.26
N ASN A 42 6.15 -11.31 -0.15
CA ASN A 42 5.87 -12.56 0.57
C ASN A 42 5.44 -12.34 2.03
N CYS A 43 4.76 -11.23 2.30
CA CYS A 43 4.29 -10.82 3.63
C CYS A 43 2.91 -10.18 3.54
N LYS A 44 2.14 -10.22 4.64
CA LYS A 44 0.87 -9.49 4.71
C LYS A 44 1.13 -7.99 4.85
N THR A 45 0.28 -7.19 4.21
CA THR A 45 0.35 -5.73 4.30
C THR A 45 -0.83 -5.18 5.07
N SER A 46 -0.66 -4.03 5.73
CA SER A 46 -1.78 -3.30 6.35
C SER A 46 -2.11 -2.06 5.51
N SER A 47 -3.25 -1.41 5.75
CA SER A 47 -3.58 -0.16 5.05
C SER A 47 -3.87 0.98 5.97
N LEU A 48 -3.23 2.12 5.68
CA LEU A 48 -3.51 3.39 6.32
C LEU A 48 -4.64 4.09 5.57
N THR A 49 -5.82 4.11 6.18
CA THR A 49 -7.05 4.64 5.60
C THR A 49 -7.74 5.63 6.53
N GLU A 50 -8.81 6.26 6.01
CA GLU A 50 -9.74 7.09 6.78
C GLU A 50 -10.32 6.36 8.00
N THR A 51 -10.68 7.14 9.03
CA THR A 51 -11.15 6.64 10.34
C THR A 51 -12.31 5.65 10.23
N TYR A 52 -13.26 5.90 9.33
CA TYR A 52 -14.42 5.02 9.12
C TYR A 52 -14.05 3.69 8.44
N LEU A 53 -12.99 3.66 7.64
CA LEU A 53 -12.47 2.44 7.02
C LEU A 53 -11.52 1.69 7.94
N SER A 54 -10.84 2.39 8.86
CA SER A 54 -9.87 1.80 9.80
C SER A 54 -10.47 0.72 10.71
N ARG A 55 -11.78 0.73 10.94
CA ARG A 55 -12.47 -0.36 11.66
C ARG A 55 -12.44 -1.69 10.90
N LYS A 56 -12.54 -1.64 9.56
CA LYS A 56 -12.49 -2.81 8.69
C LYS A 56 -11.06 -3.12 8.23
N PHE A 57 -10.24 -2.10 8.07
CA PHE A 57 -8.84 -2.19 7.62
C PHE A 57 -7.90 -1.67 8.71
N PRO A 58 -7.62 -2.47 9.75
CA PRO A 58 -6.75 -2.03 10.82
C PRO A 58 -5.31 -1.85 10.32
N VAL A 59 -4.68 -0.76 10.75
CA VAL A 59 -3.24 -0.58 10.62
C VAL A 59 -2.55 -1.38 11.71
N VAL A 60 -1.63 -2.24 11.30
CA VAL A 60 -0.67 -2.86 12.21
C VAL A 60 0.60 -2.02 12.12
N LYS A 61 1.21 -1.65 13.25
CA LYS A 61 2.51 -0.97 13.30
C LYS A 61 3.48 -1.85 14.06
N GLU A 62 4.65 -2.09 13.47
CA GLU A 62 5.77 -2.79 14.12
C GLU A 62 6.92 -1.82 14.40
N LYS A 63 8.09 -2.34 14.85
CA LYS A 63 9.29 -1.51 15.07
C LYS A 63 9.79 -0.84 13.79
N ASP A 64 9.81 -1.58 12.69
CA ASP A 64 10.23 -1.08 11.38
C ASP A 64 9.06 -1.17 10.39
N ASN A 65 8.61 -0.02 9.88
CA ASN A 65 7.50 0.06 8.94
C ASN A 65 7.95 0.78 7.66
N ILE A 66 7.71 0.16 6.51
CA ILE A 66 7.85 0.79 5.21
C ILE A 66 6.47 1.23 4.74
N ILE A 67 6.34 2.50 4.40
CA ILE A 67 5.10 3.11 3.95
C ILE A 67 5.13 3.18 2.42
N ILE A 68 4.19 2.50 1.76
CA ILE A 68 4.11 2.37 0.31
C ILE A 68 2.80 2.96 -0.18
N ASN A 69 2.84 3.68 -1.30
CA ASN A 69 1.61 4.23 -1.88
C ASN A 69 0.75 3.10 -2.47
N GLY A 70 -0.46 2.93 -1.93
CA GLY A 70 -1.41 1.87 -2.31
C GLY A 70 -1.98 2.00 -3.72
N ALA A 71 -1.73 3.12 -4.41
CA ALA A 71 -2.08 3.33 -5.81
C ALA A 71 -0.97 2.89 -6.80
N ILE A 72 0.18 2.45 -6.31
CA ILE A 72 1.30 2.00 -7.15
C ILE A 72 1.27 0.48 -7.27
N CYS A 73 1.41 -0.03 -8.51
CA CYS A 73 1.62 -1.44 -8.75
C CYS A 73 3.08 -1.83 -8.47
N PRO A 74 3.32 -2.97 -7.82
CA PRO A 74 4.68 -3.46 -7.57
C PRO A 74 5.39 -3.80 -8.89
N ASN A 75 6.69 -3.58 -8.91
CA ASN A 75 7.61 -3.92 -9.99
C ASN A 75 8.85 -4.58 -9.35
N PRO A 76 9.42 -5.66 -9.92
CA PRO A 76 10.68 -6.25 -9.44
C PRO A 76 11.76 -5.22 -9.07
N LEU A 77 12.00 -4.23 -9.94
CA LEU A 77 12.99 -3.18 -9.69
C LEU A 77 12.62 -2.32 -8.47
N LEU A 78 11.35 -1.97 -8.33
CA LEU A 78 10.87 -1.19 -7.20
C LEU A 78 11.03 -1.96 -5.88
N VAL A 79 10.80 -3.27 -5.89
CA VAL A 79 10.94 -4.13 -4.71
C VAL A 79 12.41 -4.25 -4.29
N GLU A 80 13.32 -4.38 -5.24
CA GLU A 80 14.76 -4.35 -4.96
C GLU A 80 15.19 -3.03 -4.32
N GLU A 81 14.75 -1.90 -4.86
CA GLU A 81 15.05 -0.59 -4.29
C GLU A 81 14.43 -0.41 -2.89
N ILE A 82 13.22 -0.95 -2.66
CA ILE A 82 12.59 -0.95 -1.33
C ILE A 82 13.42 -1.76 -0.32
N ASN A 83 14.04 -2.86 -0.74
CA ASN A 83 14.88 -3.68 0.13
C ASN A 83 16.23 -3.04 0.47
N LYS A 84 16.69 -2.08 -0.35
CA LYS A 84 17.93 -1.32 -0.13
C LYS A 84 17.71 -0.03 0.67
N LEU A 85 16.47 0.36 0.94
CA LEU A 85 16.15 1.58 1.69
C LEU A 85 16.72 1.51 3.11
N GLU A 86 17.40 2.58 3.49
CA GLU A 86 17.82 2.81 4.87
C GLU A 86 16.73 3.56 5.67
N PRO A 87 16.78 3.53 7.01
CA PRO A 87 15.87 4.32 7.83
C PRO A 87 15.86 5.80 7.42
N ALA A 88 14.67 6.39 7.37
CA ALA A 88 14.43 7.78 6.95
C ALA A 88 14.70 8.12 5.47
N GLN A 89 14.95 7.13 4.61
CA GLN A 89 14.98 7.34 3.17
C GLN A 89 13.58 7.17 2.52
N ALA A 90 13.39 7.82 1.38
CA ALA A 90 12.16 7.71 0.60
C ALA A 90 12.48 7.64 -0.91
N LEU A 91 11.74 6.80 -1.62
CA LEU A 91 11.76 6.77 -3.09
C LEU A 91 10.67 7.70 -3.62
N ILE A 92 11.06 8.70 -4.40
CA ILE A 92 10.15 9.69 -4.98
C ILE A 92 10.33 9.68 -6.49
N LYS A 93 9.22 9.60 -7.22
CA LYS A 93 9.21 9.79 -8.67
C LYS A 93 8.99 11.29 -8.96
N GLY A 94 10.01 11.94 -9.52
CA GLY A 94 9.94 13.31 -10.04
C GLY A 94 9.25 13.41 -11.39
#